data_AF-A0AAU0M195-F1
#
_entry.id   AF-A0AAU0M195-F1
#
_cell.length_a   1.000
_cell.length_b   1.000
_cell.length_c   1.000
_cell.angle_alpha   90.00
_cell.angle_beta   90.00
_cell.angle_gamma   90.00
#
_symmetry.space_group_name_H-M   'P 1'
#
loop_
_entity.id
_entity.type
_entity.pdbx_description
1 polymer ?
#
loop_
_entity_poly.entity_id
_entity_poly.type
_entity_poly.pdbx_seq_one_letter_code
_entity_poly.pdbx_strand_id
1 'polypeptide(L)'
;MALNSEEQEKIVHAINVAENETSGEIRVVVENHCPDEIHDRATYYFSKLGMHKTTLKNGVLIYIALEDHKFSIIGDKGIHQRVESDFWNSTKDLMVAEFRVNRIVEGLVKGIEHAGKQLAKFFPREHDDINELPNDIVFGDR
;
A
#
# COMPACT_ATOMS: atom_id res chain seq x y z
N MET A 1 15.10 -4.02 -11.58
CA MET A 1 14.52 -5.39 -11.55
C MET A 1 13.01 -5.27 -11.71
N ALA A 2 12.35 -5.91 -12.69
CA ALA A 2 10.90 -5.74 -12.91
C ALA A 2 10.10 -6.96 -12.43
N LEU A 3 8.97 -6.72 -11.74
CA LEU A 3 8.01 -7.77 -11.35
C LEU A 3 7.45 -8.45 -12.59
N ASN A 4 7.44 -9.78 -12.63
CA ASN A 4 6.83 -10.54 -13.72
C ASN A 4 5.30 -10.57 -13.60
N SER A 5 4.59 -11.02 -14.65
CA SER A 5 3.13 -11.03 -14.67
C SER A 5 2.49 -11.83 -13.53
N GLU A 6 3.07 -12.98 -13.16
CA GLU A 6 2.55 -13.81 -12.06
C GLU A 6 2.69 -13.10 -10.70
N GLU A 7 3.80 -12.39 -10.51
CA GLU A 7 4.04 -11.59 -9.30
C GLU A 7 3.09 -10.40 -9.21
N GLN A 8 2.84 -9.74 -10.34
CA GLN A 8 1.88 -8.64 -10.43
C GLN A 8 0.46 -9.12 -10.11
N GLU A 9 0.05 -10.26 -10.67
CA GLU A 9 -1.26 -10.87 -10.39
C GLU A 9 -1.44 -11.19 -8.91
N LYS A 10 -0.40 -11.71 -8.23
CA LYS A 10 -0.45 -11.96 -6.77
C LYS A 10 -0.68 -10.70 -5.96
N ILE A 11 0.03 -9.62 -6.29
CA ILE A 11 -0.10 -8.34 -5.59
C ILE A 11 -1.48 -7.74 -5.85
N VAL A 12 -1.93 -7.71 -7.11
CA VAL A 12 -3.27 -7.22 -7.48
C VAL A 12 -4.36 -8.04 -6.79
N HIS A 13 -4.20 -9.36 -6.72
CA HIS A 13 -5.13 -10.22 -5.98
C HIS A 13 -5.18 -9.86 -4.49
N ALA A 14 -4.03 -9.64 -3.86
CA ALA A 14 -3.97 -9.25 -2.45
C ALA A 14 -4.65 -7.88 -2.19
N ILE A 15 -4.49 -6.91 -3.09
CA ILE A 15 -5.20 -5.62 -3.02
C ILE A 15 -6.71 -5.83 -3.05
N ASN A 16 -7.19 -6.60 -4.03
CA ASN A 16 -8.62 -6.93 -4.14
C ASN A 16 -9.16 -7.63 -2.88
N VAL A 17 -8.40 -8.57 -2.30
CA VAL A 17 -8.80 -9.26 -1.08
C VAL A 17 -8.88 -8.27 0.09
N ALA A 18 -7.90 -7.41 0.26
CA ALA A 18 -7.88 -6.41 1.32
C ALA A 18 -9.06 -5.44 1.23
N GLU A 19 -9.33 -4.88 0.05
CA GLU A 19 -10.46 -3.96 -0.20
C GLU A 19 -11.82 -4.64 -0.12
N ASN A 20 -11.89 -5.98 -0.21
CA ASN A 20 -13.13 -6.68 0.09
C ASN A 20 -13.46 -6.71 1.59
N GLU A 21 -12.50 -6.44 2.48
CA GLU A 21 -12.68 -6.43 3.94
C GLU A 21 -12.87 -5.00 4.50
N THR A 22 -12.42 -3.97 3.79
CA THR A 22 -12.40 -2.58 4.26
C THR A 22 -12.84 -1.61 3.16
N SER A 23 -13.47 -0.49 3.52
CA SER A 23 -13.72 0.63 2.59
C SER A 23 -12.48 1.48 2.32
N GLY A 24 -11.32 1.09 2.87
CA GLY A 24 -10.03 1.73 2.63
C GLY A 24 -9.38 1.24 1.35
N GLU A 25 -8.94 2.18 0.52
CA GLU A 25 -8.33 1.91 -0.78
C GLU A 25 -6.81 1.73 -0.66
N ILE A 26 -6.24 0.67 -1.24
CA ILE A 26 -4.80 0.38 -1.14
C ILE A 26 -4.16 0.37 -2.52
N ARG A 27 -3.13 1.19 -2.71
CA ARG A 27 -2.32 1.20 -3.94
C ARG A 27 -0.85 0.92 -3.69
N VAL A 28 -0.22 0.27 -4.66
CA VAL A 28 1.21 -0.07 -4.62
C VAL A 28 1.94 0.67 -5.74
N VAL A 29 3.04 1.33 -5.39
CA VAL A 29 3.98 1.93 -6.33
C VAL A 29 5.31 1.23 -6.24
N VAL A 30 5.85 0.83 -7.39
CA VAL A 30 7.13 0.13 -7.53
C VAL A 30 8.08 0.95 -8.40
N GLU A 31 9.26 1.24 -7.86
CA GLU A 31 10.40 1.84 -8.57
C GLU A 31 11.65 0.99 -8.38
N ASN A 32 12.66 1.15 -9.24
CA ASN A 32 13.97 0.53 -8.99
C ASN A 32 14.73 1.33 -7.95
N HIS A 33 14.79 2.65 -8.14
CA HIS A 33 15.53 3.58 -7.28
C HIS A 33 14.63 4.71 -6.80
N CYS A 34 14.88 5.16 -5.57
CA CYS A 34 14.25 6.33 -4.98
C CYS A 34 15.21 7.53 -5.13
N PRO A 35 14.93 8.48 -6.05
CA PRO A 35 15.84 9.59 -6.32
C PRO A 35 15.93 10.61 -5.16
N ASP A 36 14.90 10.64 -4.31
CA ASP A 36 14.73 11.59 -3.22
C ASP A 36 14.55 10.87 -1.88
N GLU A 37 14.19 11.61 -0.83
CA GLU A 37 13.74 11.02 0.42
C GLU A 37 12.47 10.19 0.23
N ILE A 38 12.44 9.00 0.82
CA ILE A 38 11.39 8.02 0.53
C ILE A 38 9.99 8.51 0.93
N HIS A 39 9.89 9.26 2.01
CA HIS A 39 8.64 9.83 2.46
C HIS A 39 8.10 10.86 1.46
N ASP A 40 8.98 11.70 0.92
CA ASP A 40 8.60 12.71 -0.06
C ASP A 40 8.22 12.07 -1.39
N ARG A 41 8.93 11.00 -1.79
CA ARG A 41 8.60 10.22 -2.98
C ARG A 41 7.24 9.53 -2.87
N ALA A 42 6.96 8.90 -1.73
CA ALA A 42 5.65 8.33 -1.45
C ALA A 42 4.55 9.42 -1.49
N THR A 43 4.80 10.56 -0.85
CA THR A 43 3.86 11.71 -0.84
C THR A 43 3.59 12.25 -2.25
N TYR A 44 4.62 12.32 -3.09
CA TYR A 44 4.48 12.70 -4.50
C TYR A 44 3.53 11.76 -5.24
N TYR A 45 3.72 10.44 -5.12
CA TYR A 45 2.81 9.47 -5.74
C TYR A 45 1.41 9.52 -5.14
N PHE A 46 1.28 9.75 -3.84
CA PHE A 46 -0.01 9.88 -3.16
C PHE A 46 -0.86 10.99 -3.79
N SER A 47 -0.23 12.15 -4.02
CA SER A 47 -0.88 13.28 -4.70
C SER A 47 -1.12 12.99 -6.19
N LYS A 48 -0.11 12.47 -6.90
CA LYS A 48 -0.17 12.16 -8.34
C LYS A 48 -1.31 11.18 -8.68
N LEU A 49 -1.50 10.18 -7.84
CA LEU A 49 -2.51 9.14 -8.00
C LEU A 49 -3.89 9.54 -7.45
N GLY A 50 -4.02 10.73 -6.87
CA GLY A 50 -5.29 11.21 -6.33
C GLY A 50 -5.78 10.41 -5.14
N MET A 51 -4.89 9.81 -4.34
CA MET A 51 -5.26 8.97 -3.18
C MET A 51 -6.11 9.71 -2.14
N HIS A 52 -6.01 11.04 -2.11
CA HIS A 52 -6.81 11.94 -1.27
C HIS A 52 -8.25 12.13 -1.76
N LYS A 53 -8.66 11.53 -2.88
CA LYS A 53 -10.00 11.70 -3.47
C LYS A 53 -11.05 10.76 -2.89
N THR A 54 -10.66 9.82 -2.04
CA THR A 54 -11.58 8.96 -1.30
C THR A 54 -12.51 9.77 -0.40
N THR A 55 -13.74 9.29 -0.25
CA THR A 55 -14.79 9.96 0.51
C THR A 55 -14.40 10.07 1.98
N LEU A 56 -13.89 8.98 2.56
CA LEU A 56 -13.51 8.90 3.97
C LEU A 56 -12.06 9.31 4.25
N LYS A 57 -11.29 9.68 3.22
CA LYS A 57 -9.86 10.01 3.36
C LYS A 57 -9.13 8.85 4.02
N ASN A 58 -9.30 7.68 3.43
CA ASN A 58 -8.79 6.39 3.91
C ASN A 58 -7.96 5.67 2.83
N GLY A 59 -7.40 6.43 1.89
CA GLY A 59 -6.45 5.89 0.92
C GLY A 59 -5.09 5.59 1.55
N VAL A 60 -4.50 4.46 1.17
CA VAL A 60 -3.19 3.98 1.63
C VAL A 60 -2.29 3.73 0.44
N LEU A 61 -1.07 4.26 0.49
CA LEU A 61 -0.06 4.02 -0.52
C LEU A 61 1.12 3.26 0.11
N ILE A 62 1.45 2.13 -0.51
CA ILE A 62 2.67 1.39 -0.25
C ILE A 62 3.65 1.70 -1.39
N TYR A 63 4.73 2.39 -1.07
CA TYR A 63 5.81 2.69 -2.00
C TYR A 63 7.01 1.79 -1.74
N ILE A 64 7.60 1.22 -2.79
CA ILE A 64 8.82 0.41 -2.70
C ILE A 64 9.82 0.76 -3.81
N ALA A 65 11.08 0.96 -3.42
CA ALA A 65 12.24 1.05 -4.29
C ALA A 65 13.06 -0.23 -4.17
N LEU A 66 12.99 -1.08 -5.19
CA LEU A 66 13.47 -2.48 -5.14
C LEU A 66 14.98 -2.58 -4.98
N GLU A 67 15.76 -1.79 -5.72
CA GLU A 67 17.23 -1.87 -5.72
C GLU A 67 17.84 -1.09 -4.56
N ASP A 68 17.13 -0.09 -4.03
CA ASP A 68 17.56 0.66 -2.85
C ASP A 68 17.18 -0.02 -1.52
N HIS A 69 16.38 -1.08 -1.57
CA HIS A 69 15.80 -1.75 -0.39
C HIS A 69 15.07 -0.79 0.57
N LYS A 70 14.41 0.23 0.01
CA LYS A 70 13.63 1.21 0.78
C LYS A 70 12.14 1.02 0.49
N PHE A 71 11.31 1.13 1.52
CA PHE A 71 9.86 1.15 1.37
C PHE A 71 9.22 2.12 2.37
N SER A 72 8.02 2.59 2.07
CA SER A 72 7.22 3.43 2.96
C SER A 72 5.75 3.12 2.81
N ILE A 73 5.02 3.24 3.91
CA ILE A 73 3.57 3.11 3.97
C ILE A 73 3.04 4.45 4.46
N ILE A 74 2.18 5.09 3.66
CA ILE A 74 1.53 6.34 4.01
C ILE A 74 0.02 6.17 3.87
N GLY A 75 -0.73 6.73 4.82
CA GLY A 75 -2.18 6.76 4.81
C GLY A 75 -2.68 8.19 4.82
N ASP A 76 -3.87 8.41 4.27
CA ASP A 76 -4.51 9.72 4.28
C ASP A 76 -4.90 10.17 5.72
N LYS A 77 -5.35 11.42 5.83
CA LYS A 77 -5.70 12.07 7.09
C LYS A 77 -6.83 11.38 7.86
N GLY A 78 -7.78 10.73 7.19
CA GLY A 78 -8.90 10.05 7.87
C GLY A 78 -8.41 8.86 8.68
N ILE A 79 -7.41 8.14 8.18
CA ILE A 79 -6.73 7.07 8.94
C ILE A 79 -6.00 7.65 10.14
N HIS A 80 -5.16 8.67 9.92
CA HIS A 80 -4.38 9.31 11.01
C HIS A 80 -5.26 9.87 12.14
N GLN A 81 -6.50 10.24 11.87
CA GLN A 81 -7.44 10.71 12.89
C GLN A 81 -8.06 9.58 13.73
N ARG A 82 -8.01 8.33 13.27
CA ARG A 82 -8.64 7.17 13.92
C ARG A 82 -7.65 6.19 14.53
N VAL A 83 -6.38 6.25 14.15
CA VAL A 83 -5.36 5.27 14.55
C VAL A 83 -4.20 5.93 15.29
N GLU A 84 -3.55 5.16 16.14
CA GLU A 84 -2.35 5.57 16.87
C GLU A 84 -1.13 5.70 15.95
N SER A 85 -0.12 6.46 16.38
CA SER A 85 1.09 6.73 15.57
C SER A 85 1.90 5.49 15.18
N ASP A 86 1.73 4.39 15.90
CA ASP A 86 2.43 3.11 15.70
C ASP A 86 1.62 2.12 14.84
N PHE A 87 0.44 2.52 14.34
CA PHE A 87 -0.49 1.65 13.61
C PHE A 87 0.16 0.83 12.49
N TRP A 88 1.09 1.43 11.74
CA TRP A 88 1.78 0.78 10.62
C TRP A 88 2.97 -0.08 11.03
N ASN A 89 3.44 -0.04 12.28
CA ASN A 89 4.67 -0.71 12.71
C ASN A 89 4.57 -2.23 12.52
N SER A 90 3.46 -2.84 12.93
CA SER A 90 3.24 -4.29 12.73
C SER A 90 3.25 -4.69 11.25
N THR A 91 2.65 -3.87 10.38
CA THR A 91 2.65 -4.12 8.93
C THR A 91 4.06 -3.99 8.37
N LYS A 92 4.80 -2.95 8.77
CA LYS A 92 6.20 -2.75 8.38
C LYS A 92 7.08 -3.92 8.83
N ASP A 93 6.92 -4.41 10.05
CA ASP A 93 7.71 -5.51 10.59
C ASP A 93 7.48 -6.81 9.81
N LEU A 94 6.23 -7.11 9.43
CA LEU A 94 5.88 -8.26 8.58
C LEU A 94 6.56 -8.16 7.21
N MET A 95 6.50 -6.99 6.57
CA MET A 95 7.12 -6.75 5.26
C MET A 95 8.64 -6.88 5.35
N VAL A 96 9.26 -6.27 6.36
CA VAL A 96 10.71 -6.31 6.59
C VAL A 96 11.20 -7.74 6.81
N ALA A 97 10.44 -8.58 7.52
CA ALA A 97 10.80 -9.98 7.74
C ALA A 97 10.95 -10.76 6.42
N GLU A 98 10.04 -10.57 5.47
CA GLU A 98 10.11 -11.20 4.14
C GLU A 98 11.19 -10.56 3.25
N PHE A 99 11.34 -9.23 3.32
CA PHE A 99 12.36 -8.53 2.53
C PHE A 99 13.78 -8.96 2.90
N ARG A 100 14.03 -9.25 4.18
CA ARG A 100 15.33 -9.78 4.66
C ARG A 100 15.71 -11.14 4.07
N VAL A 101 14.73 -11.92 3.62
CA VAL A 101 14.95 -13.22 2.97
C VAL A 101 14.72 -13.16 1.45
N ASN A 102 14.82 -11.96 0.86
CA ASN A 102 14.63 -11.68 -0.57
C ASN A 102 13.26 -12.11 -1.13
N ARG A 103 12.22 -12.13 -0.29
CA ARG A 103 10.84 -12.44 -0.70
C ARG A 103 10.02 -11.17 -0.82
N ILE A 104 10.35 -10.33 -1.80
CA ILE A 104 9.72 -9.01 -1.95
C ILE A 104 8.22 -9.11 -2.23
N VAL A 105 7.81 -9.96 -3.16
CA VAL A 105 6.39 -10.13 -3.53
C VAL A 105 5.58 -10.64 -2.34
N GLU A 106 6.11 -11.63 -1.62
CA GLU A 106 5.47 -12.17 -0.42
C GLU A 106 5.35 -11.10 0.69
N GLY A 107 6.39 -10.29 0.87
CA GLY A 107 6.35 -9.16 1.80
C GLY A 107 5.27 -8.15 1.44
N LEU A 108 5.14 -7.78 0.16
CA LEU A 108 4.07 -6.89 -0.31
C LEU A 108 2.69 -7.51 -0.07
N VAL A 109 2.47 -8.76 -0.46
CA VAL A 109 1.19 -9.47 -0.27
C VAL A 109 0.80 -9.50 1.21
N LYS A 110 1.71 -9.94 2.09
CA LYS A 110 1.45 -9.97 3.54
C LYS A 110 1.21 -8.59 4.13
N GLY A 111 1.95 -7.58 3.64
CA GLY A 111 1.76 -6.19 4.04
C GLY A 111 0.38 -5.67 3.67
N ILE A 112 -0.06 -5.90 2.43
CA ILE A 112 -1.38 -5.50 1.93
C ILE A 112 -2.49 -6.19 2.69
N GLU A 113 -2.43 -7.52 2.85
CA GLU A 113 -3.43 -8.28 3.60
C GLU A 113 -3.52 -7.82 5.06
N HIS A 114 -2.38 -7.58 5.70
CA HIS A 114 -2.36 -7.11 7.09
C HIS A 114 -2.90 -5.67 7.20
N ALA A 115 -2.52 -4.79 6.26
CA ALA A 115 -3.07 -3.43 6.17
C ALA A 115 -4.59 -3.46 6.03
N GLY A 116 -5.14 -4.26 5.11
CA GLY A 116 -6.57 -4.44 4.92
C GLY A 116 -7.28 -4.86 6.21
N LYS A 117 -6.78 -5.90 6.89
CA LYS A 117 -7.33 -6.38 8.16
C LYS A 117 -7.29 -5.33 9.27
N GLN A 118 -6.22 -4.52 9.32
CA GLN A 118 -6.13 -3.43 10.29
C GLN A 118 -7.11 -2.30 9.96
N LEU A 119 -7.22 -1.91 8.68
CA LEU A 119 -8.14 -0.88 8.21
C LEU A 119 -9.59 -1.28 8.43
N ALA A 120 -9.96 -2.54 8.20
CA ALA A 120 -11.32 -3.06 8.39
C ALA A 120 -11.88 -2.82 9.81
N LYS A 121 -11.02 -2.70 10.82
CA LYS A 121 -11.42 -2.39 12.21
C LYS A 121 -11.93 -0.96 12.38
N PHE A 122 -11.46 -0.03 11.54
CA PHE A 122 -11.77 1.40 11.62
C PHE A 122 -12.63 1.89 10.46
N PHE A 123 -12.53 1.22 9.31
CA PHE A 123 -13.20 1.49 8.05
C PHE A 123 -13.76 0.16 7.51
N PRO A 124 -14.72 -0.47 8.23
CA PRO A 124 -15.34 -1.69 7.74
C PRO A 124 -16.00 -1.42 6.39
N ARG A 125 -15.99 -2.43 5.51
CA ARG A 125 -16.70 -2.34 4.24
C ARG A 125 -18.21 -2.32 4.46
N GLU A 126 -18.90 -1.40 3.82
CA GLU A 126 -20.37 -1.33 3.82
C GLU A 126 -20.95 -1.97 2.54
N HIS A 127 -22.25 -2.25 2.53
CA HIS A 127 -22.89 -3.00 1.43
C HIS A 127 -23.00 -2.17 0.13
N ASP A 128 -22.94 -0.85 0.23
CA ASP A 128 -22.96 0.13 -0.85
C ASP A 128 -21.56 0.69 -1.16
N ASP A 129 -20.53 0.11 -0.57
CA ASP A 129 -19.14 0.48 -0.80
C ASP A 129 -18.76 0.27 -2.27
N ILE A 130 -18.31 1.34 -2.90
CA ILE A 130 -17.82 1.35 -4.27
C ILE A 130 -16.31 1.43 -4.24
N ASN A 131 -15.65 0.72 -5.15
CA ASN A 131 -14.23 0.90 -5.34
C ASN A 131 -13.96 2.32 -5.88
N GLU A 132 -13.29 3.15 -5.06
CA GLU A 132 -12.98 4.55 -5.35
C GLU A 132 -11.66 4.71 -6.13
N LEU A 133 -10.73 3.75 -6.07
CA LEU A 133 -9.40 3.84 -6.69
C LEU A 133 -8.98 2.58 -7.47
N PRO A 134 -8.12 2.70 -8.51
CA PRO A 134 -7.68 1.52 -9.25
C PRO A 134 -6.76 0.58 -8.45
N ASN A 135 -6.95 -0.73 -8.62
CA ASN A 135 -6.23 -1.81 -7.90
C ASN A 135 -4.95 -2.24 -8.63
N ASP A 136 -4.47 -1.43 -9.57
CA ASP A 136 -3.29 -1.70 -10.37
C ASP A 136 -2.00 -1.28 -9.66
N ILE A 137 -0.92 -1.96 -10.01
CA ILE A 137 0.43 -1.60 -9.57
C ILE A 137 0.93 -0.47 -10.46
N VAL A 138 1.37 0.62 -9.83
CA VAL A 138 1.96 1.75 -10.54
C VAL A 138 3.46 1.55 -10.60
N PHE A 139 3.99 1.38 -11.81
CA PHE A 139 5.42 1.38 -12.06
C PHE A 139 5.90 2.81 -12.30
N GLY A 140 6.88 3.26 -11.52
CA GLY A 140 7.52 4.54 -11.74
C GLY A 140 8.59 4.47 -12.83
N ASP A 141 8.74 5.57 -13.57
CA ASP A 141 9.80 5.74 -14.55
C ASP A 141 11.11 6.07 -13.83
N ARG A 142 11.90 5.04 -13.47
CA ARG A 142 13.37 4.99 -13.34
C ARG A 142 13.82 3.76 -12.52
#